data_AF-A0A8H9QY76-F1
#
_entry.id   AF-A0A8H9QY76-F1
#
_cell.length_a   1.000
_cell.length_b   1.000
_cell.length_c   1.000
_cell.angle_alpha   90.00
_cell.angle_beta   90.00
_cell.angle_gamma   90.00
#
_symmetry.space_group_name_H-M   'P 1'
#
loop_
_entity.id
_entity.type
_entity.pdbx_description
1 polymer ?
#
loop_
_entity_poly.entity_id
_entity_poly.type
_entity_poly.pdbx_seq_one_letter_code
_entity_poly.pdbx_strand_id
1 'polypeptide(L)'
;MPKVICCESKDNILEIAIKDKYLSLKSLGLLFKLVNNENSITNRRKLKLETLDGDTSLASAFKELQKLGYLKVERNVIEQKGKIESFYKLGIFEI
;
A
#
# COMPACT_ATOMS: atom_id res chain seq x y z
N MET A 1 1.16 -18.16 4.15
CA MET A 1 1.38 -16.88 4.86
C MET A 1 1.95 -15.88 3.87
N PRO A 2 1.44 -14.65 3.78
CA PRO A 2 2.12 -13.61 3.01
C PRO A 2 3.55 -13.45 3.57
N LYS A 3 4.55 -13.35 2.69
CA LYS A 3 5.91 -12.98 3.12
C LYS A 3 5.80 -11.58 3.69
N VAL A 4 6.00 -11.41 4.99
CA VAL A 4 6.10 -10.08 5.56
C VAL A 4 7.45 -9.54 5.12
N ILE A 5 7.46 -8.52 4.25
CA ILE A 5 8.70 -7.88 3.84
C ILE A 5 9.03 -6.89 4.96
N CYS A 6 9.89 -7.28 5.90
CA CYS A 6 10.44 -6.36 6.89
C CYS A 6 11.42 -5.44 6.17
N CYS A 7 11.10 -4.15 6.10
CA CYS A 7 11.99 -3.15 5.54
C CYS A 7 12.39 -2.15 6.63
N GLU A 8 13.69 -1.89 6.72
CA GLU A 8 14.26 -0.91 7.66
C GLU A 8 14.02 0.54 7.21
N SER A 9 13.81 0.76 5.90
CA SER A 9 13.58 2.09 5.33
C SER A 9 12.68 2.05 4.10
N LYS A 10 12.16 3.23 3.73
CA LYS A 10 11.38 3.49 2.52
C LYS A 10 12.14 3.13 1.24
N ASP A 11 13.44 3.42 1.18
CA ASP A 11 14.26 3.14 0.00
C ASP A 11 14.48 1.64 -0.18
N ASN A 12 14.64 0.92 0.94
CA ASN A 12 14.81 -0.53 0.93
C ASN A 12 13.56 -1.25 0.39
N ILE A 13 12.36 -0.73 0.67
CA ILE A 13 11.09 -1.20 0.06
C ILE A 13 11.16 -1.14 -1.46
N LEU A 14 11.61 0.00 -2.01
CA LEU A 14 11.65 0.22 -3.45
C LEU A 14 12.70 -0.65 -4.14
N GLU A 15 13.88 -0.81 -3.53
CA GLU A 15 14.93 -1.69 -4.08
C GLU A 15 14.46 -3.15 -4.19
N ILE A 16 13.77 -3.65 -3.16
CA ILE A 16 13.21 -5.01 -3.16
C ILE A 16 12.12 -5.11 -4.24
N ALA A 17 11.22 -4.12 -4.30
CA ALA A 17 10.11 -4.10 -5.24
C ALA A 17 10.54 -4.09 -6.71
N ILE A 18 11.59 -3.32 -7.06
CA ILE A 18 12.12 -3.26 -8.42
C ILE A 18 12.69 -4.62 -8.87
N LYS A 19 13.21 -5.42 -7.93
CA LYS A 19 13.78 -6.75 -8.19
C LYS A 19 12.74 -7.87 -8.13
N ASP A 20 11.50 -7.58 -7.72
CA ASP A 20 10.43 -8.57 -7.54
C ASP A 20 9.75 -8.91 -8.87
N LYS A 21 10.04 -10.10 -9.39
CA LYS A 21 9.48 -10.60 -10.66
C LYS A 21 7.98 -10.89 -10.59
N TYR A 22 7.40 -10.95 -9.39
CA TYR A 22 5.96 -11.22 -9.20
C TYR A 22 5.15 -9.94 -9.00
N LEU A 23 5.82 -8.78 -8.95
CA LEU A 23 5.16 -7.49 -8.81
C LEU A 23 4.83 -6.91 -10.19
N SER A 24 3.56 -6.57 -10.42
CA SER A 24 3.19 -5.89 -11.65
C SER A 24 3.72 -4.44 -11.68
N LEU A 25 4.01 -3.92 -12.87
CA LEU A 25 4.43 -2.51 -13.06
C LEU A 25 3.44 -1.52 -12.44
N LYS A 26 2.16 -1.87 -12.44
CA LYS A 26 1.11 -1.04 -11.88
C LYS A 26 1.16 -1.01 -10.34
N SER A 27 1.34 -2.17 -9.72
CA SER A 27 1.55 -2.23 -8.27
C SER A 27 2.85 -1.57 -7.85
N LEU A 28 3.90 -1.67 -8.67
CA LEU A 28 5.15 -0.93 -8.46
C LEU A 28 4.93 0.59 -8.52
N GLY A 29 4.18 1.09 -9.52
CA GLY A 29 3.82 2.50 -9.62
C GLY A 29 2.99 3.00 -8.42
N LEU A 30 2.02 2.20 -7.97
CA LEU A 30 1.26 2.49 -6.75
C LEU A 30 2.17 2.52 -5.52
N LEU A 31 3.10 1.55 -5.39
CA LEU A 31 4.04 1.49 -4.28
C LEU A 31 4.95 2.72 -4.24
N PHE A 32 5.49 3.16 -5.38
CA PHE A 32 6.26 4.41 -5.48
C PHE A 32 5.49 5.63 -4.97
N LYS A 33 4.21 5.74 -5.35
CA LYS A 33 3.33 6.83 -4.88
C LYS A 33 3.10 6.76 -3.37
N LEU A 34 2.94 5.56 -2.81
CA LEU A 34 2.75 5.34 -1.39
C LEU A 34 4.00 5.68 -0.57
N VAL A 35 5.17 5.26 -1.04
CA VAL A 35 6.47 5.52 -0.38
C VAL A 35 6.77 7.02 -0.31
N ASN A 36 6.50 7.74 -1.40
CA ASN A 36 6.70 9.19 -1.51
C ASN A 36 5.55 10.03 -0.94
N ASN A 37 4.51 9.41 -0.39
CA ASN A 37 3.46 10.18 0.31
C ASN A 37 4.04 10.70 1.63
N GLU A 38 3.87 11.99 1.89
CA GLU A 38 4.29 12.63 3.14
C GLU A 38 3.56 12.00 4.34
N ASN A 39 2.33 11.52 4.13
CA ASN A 39 1.58 10.79 5.14
C ASN A 39 1.86 9.29 5.07
N SER A 40 2.31 8.69 6.18
CA SER A 40 2.51 7.24 6.33
C SER A 40 1.21 6.43 6.24
N ILE A 41 0.06 7.11 6.35
CA ILE A 41 -1.28 6.55 6.31
C ILE A 41 -2.06 7.23 5.18
N THR A 42 -2.60 6.44 4.26
CA THR A 42 -3.41 6.96 3.16
C THR A 42 -4.65 6.10 2.93
N ASN A 43 -5.70 6.70 2.36
CA ASN A 43 -6.93 6.02 2.03
C ASN A 43 -7.09 5.85 0.51
N ARG A 44 -7.87 4.84 0.10
CA ARG A 44 -8.07 4.51 -1.32
C ARG A 44 -8.73 5.65 -2.10
N ARG A 45 -9.57 6.47 -1.46
CA ARG A 45 -10.27 7.59 -2.11
C ARG A 45 -9.30 8.70 -2.53
N LYS A 46 -8.35 9.06 -1.68
CA LYS A 46 -7.29 10.03 -1.97
C LYS A 46 -6.46 9.56 -3.15
N LEU A 47 -6.00 8.31 -3.12
CA LEU A 47 -5.18 7.73 -4.19
C LEU A 47 -5.92 7.65 -5.53
N LYS A 48 -7.22 7.33 -5.52
CA LYS A 48 -8.05 7.35 -6.73
C LYS A 48 -8.04 8.72 -7.41
N LEU A 49 -8.16 9.80 -6.63
CA LEU A 49 -8.15 11.16 -7.16
C LEU A 49 -6.76 11.54 -7.72
N GLU A 50 -5.70 11.00 -7.13
CA GLU A 50 -4.31 11.31 -7.50
C GLU A 50 -3.73 10.47 -8.65
N THR A 51 -4.27 9.27 -8.91
CA THR A 51 -3.77 8.39 -9.98
C THR A 51 -4.71 8.30 -11.18
N LEU A 52 -5.94 8.83 -11.06
CA LEU A 52 -7.00 8.72 -12.08
C LEU A 52 -7.31 7.27 -12.49
N ASP A 53 -6.92 6.28 -11.67
CA ASP A 53 -7.20 4.87 -11.90
C ASP A 53 -8.66 4.52 -11.59
N GLY A 54 -9.19 3.55 -12.34
CA GLY A 54 -10.49 2.93 -12.03
C GLY A 54 -10.47 2.16 -10.70
N ASP A 55 -11.63 2.00 -10.07
CA ASP A 55 -11.73 1.34 -8.75
C ASP A 55 -11.20 -0.09 -8.77
N THR A 56 -11.57 -0.87 -9.79
CA THR A 56 -11.10 -2.25 -9.98
C THR A 56 -9.59 -2.29 -10.18
N SER A 57 -9.06 -1.30 -10.90
CA SER A 57 -7.63 -1.14 -11.18
C SER A 57 -6.86 -0.97 -9.87
N LEU A 58 -7.26 -0.01 -9.04
CA LEU A 58 -6.64 0.22 -7.73
C LEU A 58 -6.79 -0.98 -6.79
N ALA A 59 -7.97 -1.60 -6.75
CA ALA A 59 -8.21 -2.77 -5.88
C ALA A 59 -7.26 -3.93 -6.18
N SER A 60 -7.00 -4.23 -7.46
CA SER A 60 -6.12 -5.32 -7.83
C SER A 60 -4.67 -5.04 -7.43
N ALA A 61 -4.20 -3.80 -7.60
CA ALA A 61 -2.85 -3.40 -7.20
C ALA A 61 -2.67 -3.48 -5.67
N PHE A 62 -3.63 -2.99 -4.89
CA PHE A 62 -3.59 -3.13 -3.43
C PHE A 62 -3.57 -4.58 -2.96
N LYS A 63 -4.38 -5.44 -3.60
CA LYS A 63 -4.44 -6.85 -3.26
C LYS A 63 -3.12 -7.56 -3.57
N GLU A 64 -2.48 -7.22 -4.69
CA GLU A 64 -1.16 -7.73 -5.04
C GLU A 64 -0.10 -7.29 -4.03
N LEU A 65 -0.02 -5.99 -3.71
CA LEU A 65 0.94 -5.46 -2.75
C LEU A 65 0.76 -6.07 -1.34
N GLN A 66 -0.47 -6.33 -0.91
CA GLN A 66 -0.73 -7.05 0.34
C GLN A 66 -0.30 -8.51 0.28
N LYS A 67 -0.61 -9.20 -0.82
CA LYS A 67 -0.25 -10.60 -1.02
C LYS A 67 1.27 -10.79 -0.99
N LEU A 68 2.00 -9.84 -1.57
CA LEU A 68 3.46 -9.82 -1.61
C LEU A 68 4.09 -9.25 -0.33
N GLY A 69 3.31 -8.59 0.53
CA GLY A 69 3.75 -8.13 1.84
C GLY A 69 4.33 -6.71 1.90
N TYR A 70 4.21 -5.93 0.82
CA TYR A 70 4.60 -4.52 0.80
C TYR A 70 3.64 -3.61 1.56
N LEU A 71 2.42 -4.08 1.81
CA LEU A 71 1.31 -3.29 2.35
C LEU A 71 0.57 -4.05 3.44
N LYS A 72 0.28 -3.35 4.54
CA LYS A 72 -0.66 -3.78 5.57
C LYS A 72 -1.93 -2.93 5.49
N VAL A 73 -3.07 -3.59 5.60
CA VAL A 73 -4.36 -2.91 5.74
C VAL A 73 -4.66 -2.78 7.22
N GLU A 74 -4.93 -1.55 7.64
CA GLU A 74 -5.45 -1.25 8.97
C GLU A 74 -6.87 -0.75 8.81
N ARG A 75 -7.82 -1.43 9.46
CA ARG A 75 -9.21 -0.98 9.51
C ARG A 75 -9.35 -0.10 10.74
N ASN A 76 -9.56 1.19 10.54
CA ASN A 76 -9.98 2.06 11.63
C ASN A 76 -11.50 2.22 11.56
N VAL A 77 -12.15 1.82 12.64
CA VAL A 77 -13.54 2.18 12.89
C VAL A 77 -13.49 3.55 13.55
N ILE A 78 -13.88 4.60 12.81
CA ILE A 78 -14.03 5.91 13.43
C ILE A 78 -15.33 5.84 14.25
N GLU A 79 -15.19 5.60 15.55
CA GLU A 79 -16.31 5.36 16.49
C GLU A 79 -17.38 6.47 16.45
N GLN A 80 -17.00 7.68 16.08
CA GLN A 80 -17.90 8.84 16.10
C GLN A 80 -18.93 8.89 14.97
N LYS A 81 -18.84 8.07 13.91
CA LYS A 81 -19.75 8.19 12.74
C LYS A 81 -20.22 6.87 12.11
N GLY A 82 -19.89 5.71 12.69
CA GLY A 82 -20.24 4.41 12.10
C GLY A 82 -19.64 4.16 10.71
N LYS A 83 -18.68 4.99 10.28
CA LYS A 83 -17.96 4.81 9.02
C LYS A 83 -16.70 4.01 9.27
N ILE A 84 -16.65 2.84 8.65
CA ILE A 84 -15.44 2.01 8.59
C ILE A 84 -14.58 2.55 7.46
N GLU A 85 -13.42 3.10 7.77
CA GLU A 85 -12.43 3.50 6.77
C GLU A 85 -11.25 2.51 6.79
N SER A 86 -10.92 1.98 5.61
CA SER A 86 -9.74 1.13 5.43
C SER A 86 -8.56 2.01 5.05
N PHE A 87 -7.54 1.99 5.90
CA PHE A 87 -6.28 2.68 5.69
C PHE A 87 -5.20 1.69 5.28
N TYR A 88 -4.25 2.20 4.51
CA TYR A 88 -3.14 1.42 3.97
C TYR A 88 -1.85 1.98 4.55
N LYS A 89 -1.06 1.10 5.18
CA LYS A 89 0.25 1.42 5.75
C LYS A 89 1.31 0.58 5.05
N LEU A 90 2.43 1.20 4.72
CA LEU A 90 3.59 0.50 4.16
C LEU A 90 4.10 -0.55 5.16
N GLY A 91 4.68 -1.63 4.65
CA GLY A 91 5.25 -2.72 5.44
C GLY A 91 6.51 -2.38 6.26
N ILE A 92 6.66 -1.11 6.68
CA ILE A 92 7.67 -0.73 7.67
C ILE A 92 7.10 -1.13 9.03
N PHE A 93 7.49 -2.30 9.49
CA PHE A 93 7.15 -2.81 10.81
C PHE A 93 8.35 -2.56 11.70
N GLU A 94 8.24 -1.60 12.62
CA GLU A 94 9.18 -1.51 13.74
C GLU A 94 9.05 -2.81 14.54
N ILE A 95 10.20 -3.45 14.81
CA ILE A 95 10.33 -4.62 15.69
C ILE A 95 10.31 -4.14 17.13
#